data_AF-A0A1X4GJ87-F1
#
_entry.id   AF-A0A1X4GJ87-F1
#
_cell.length_a   1.000
_cell.length_b   1.000
_cell.length_c   1.000
_cell.angle_alpha   90.00
_cell.angle_beta   90.00
_cell.angle_gamma   90.00
#
_symmetry.space_group_name_H-M   'P 1'
#
loop_
_entity.id
_entity.type
_entity.pdbx_description
1 polymer ?
#
loop_
_entity_poly.entity_id
_entity_poly.type
_entity_poly.pdbx_seq_one_letter_code
_entity_poly.pdbx_strand_id
1 'polypeptide(L)'
;MAATEADAEPTKVLEFGLGDGTYCLDIGVIDEIVDAGELTRIPNSPDHVEGVMDLRGRTTTIVDPKTLFDIDEAGPRERIVVFDDDEIDEGGTVGWMVDEVFQVRDVSPEDVDQSTTVEDEGVRGIVKSDDRFVVWVSPDVDEAIAGDLDDVEAAEA
;
A
#
# COMPACT_ATOMS: atom_id res chain seq x y z
N MET A 1 -4.48 -27.04 -28.77
CA MET A 1 -5.23 -25.78 -28.82
C MET A 1 -6.41 -25.91 -27.87
N ALA A 2 -6.32 -25.24 -26.72
CA ALA A 2 -7.39 -24.86 -25.81
C ALA A 2 -6.69 -24.05 -24.71
N ALA A 3 -6.42 -22.76 -24.98
CA ALA A 3 -6.03 -21.84 -23.93
C ALA A 3 -7.28 -21.61 -23.10
N THR A 4 -7.16 -21.84 -21.80
CA THR A 4 -8.22 -21.59 -20.83
C THR A 4 -8.61 -20.12 -20.92
N GLU A 5 -9.86 -19.87 -21.30
CA GLU A 5 -10.51 -18.57 -21.16
C GLU A 5 -10.59 -18.32 -19.65
N ALA A 6 -9.71 -17.45 -19.15
CA ALA A 6 -9.81 -16.94 -17.79
C ALA A 6 -10.93 -15.89 -17.80
N ASP A 7 -12.13 -16.33 -17.42
CA ASP A 7 -13.20 -15.47 -16.93
C ASP A 7 -12.69 -14.88 -15.61
N ALA A 8 -11.89 -13.82 -15.71
CA ALA A 8 -11.26 -13.19 -14.59
C ALA A 8 -11.73 -11.74 -14.58
N GLU A 9 -12.57 -11.45 -13.59
CA GLU A 9 -13.27 -10.19 -13.46
C GLU A 9 -12.26 -9.03 -13.39
N PRO A 10 -12.51 -7.91 -14.08
CA PRO A 10 -11.63 -6.76 -14.00
C PRO A 10 -11.57 -6.27 -12.55
N THR A 11 -10.36 -6.19 -12.00
CA THR A 11 -10.14 -5.67 -10.65
C THR A 11 -10.04 -4.16 -10.71
N LYS A 12 -10.73 -3.48 -9.80
CA LYS A 12 -10.59 -2.02 -9.67
C LYS A 12 -9.35 -1.72 -8.84
N VAL A 13 -8.43 -0.97 -9.42
CA VAL A 13 -7.20 -0.54 -8.74
C VAL A 13 -7.16 0.98 -8.64
N LEU A 14 -6.60 1.48 -7.55
CA LEU A 14 -6.28 2.90 -7.36
C LEU A 14 -4.86 3.16 -7.84
N GLU A 15 -4.67 4.08 -8.78
CA GLU A 15 -3.36 4.55 -9.21
C GLU A 15 -2.88 5.72 -8.33
N PHE A 16 -1.65 5.66 -7.86
CA PHE A 16 -1.01 6.69 -7.04
C PHE A 16 0.47 6.84 -7.39
N GLY A 17 1.06 7.98 -7.02
CA GLY A 17 2.45 8.32 -7.26
C GLY A 17 3.30 8.09 -6.02
N LEU A 18 4.51 7.57 -6.23
CA LEU A 18 5.59 7.54 -5.26
C LEU A 18 6.86 7.98 -5.98
N GLY A 19 7.40 9.14 -5.64
CA GLY A 19 8.55 9.73 -6.36
C GLY A 19 8.22 9.99 -7.83
N ASP A 20 9.06 9.48 -8.75
CA ASP A 20 8.83 9.56 -10.21
C ASP A 20 8.05 8.33 -10.73
N GLY A 21 7.76 7.36 -9.86
CA GLY A 21 7.05 6.12 -10.19
C GLY A 21 5.53 6.21 -10.04
N THR A 22 4.81 5.41 -10.84
CA THR A 22 3.36 5.20 -10.72
C THR A 22 3.08 3.78 -10.22
N TYR A 23 2.29 3.69 -9.17
CA TYR A 23 1.93 2.46 -8.48
C TYR A 23 0.42 2.30 -8.47
N CYS A 24 -0.05 1.07 -8.28
CA CYS A 24 -1.46 0.80 -8.05
C CYS A 24 -1.69 -0.29 -7.03
N LEU A 25 -2.85 -0.25 -6.39
CA LEU A 25 -3.30 -1.28 -5.45
C LEU A 25 -4.80 -1.50 -5.57
N ASP A 26 -5.30 -2.64 -5.09
CA ASP A 26 -6.73 -2.97 -5.17
C ASP A 26 -7.56 -1.94 -4.37
N ILE A 27 -8.63 -1.40 -4.96
CA ILE A 27 -9.50 -0.48 -4.23
C ILE A 27 -10.30 -1.19 -3.12
N GLY A 28 -10.47 -2.51 -3.22
CA GLY A 28 -11.22 -3.31 -2.25
C GLY A 28 -10.63 -3.28 -0.85
N VAL A 29 -9.31 -3.11 -0.73
CA VAL A 29 -8.59 -3.06 0.55
C VAL A 29 -8.48 -1.64 1.13
N ILE A 30 -8.97 -0.62 0.42
CA ILE A 30 -8.90 0.78 0.84
C ILE A 30 -10.20 1.15 1.57
N ASP A 31 -10.09 1.60 2.81
CA ASP A 31 -11.22 2.16 3.56
C ASP A 31 -11.44 3.64 3.19
N GLU A 32 -10.40 4.48 3.31
CA GLU A 32 -10.49 5.90 2.97
C GLU A 32 -9.14 6.51 2.53
N ILE A 33 -9.21 7.69 1.90
CA ILE A 33 -8.04 8.49 1.53
C ILE A 33 -8.17 9.84 2.20
N VAL A 34 -7.16 10.21 2.98
CA VAL A 34 -7.14 11.45 3.76
C VAL A 34 -5.92 12.29 3.40
N ASP A 35 -6.00 13.60 3.64
CA ASP A 35 -4.82 14.46 3.54
C ASP A 35 -3.85 14.16 4.69
N ALA A 36 -2.56 14.17 4.39
CA ALA A 36 -1.52 14.00 5.39
C ALA A 36 -1.54 15.18 6.37
N GLY A 37 -1.76 14.88 7.65
CA GLY A 37 -1.85 15.86 8.73
C GLY A 37 -0.65 15.83 9.67
N GLU A 38 -0.90 16.22 10.91
CA GLU A 38 0.09 16.09 11.99
C GLU A 38 0.20 14.63 12.43
N LEU A 39 1.39 14.07 12.23
CA LEU A 39 1.73 12.70 12.62
C LEU A 39 2.42 12.69 13.98
N THR A 40 2.06 11.74 14.82
CA THR A 40 2.74 11.48 16.09
C THR A 40 3.80 10.40 15.86
N ARG A 41 5.07 10.78 15.87
CA ARG A 41 6.18 9.81 15.72
C ARG A 41 6.24 8.87 16.92
N ILE A 42 6.39 7.58 16.63
CA ILE A 42 6.61 6.57 17.65
C ILE A 42 8.12 6.36 17.83
N PRO A 43 8.64 6.43 19.06
CA PRO A 43 10.05 6.18 19.33
C PRO A 43 10.38 4.69 19.22
N ASN A 44 11.54 4.37 18.60
CA ASN A 44 12.03 3.01 18.32
C ASN A 44 11.22 2.23 17.27
N SER A 45 10.36 2.89 16.50
CA SER A 45 9.70 2.23 15.37
C SER A 45 10.67 1.97 14.22
N PRO A 46 10.36 0.97 13.36
CA PRO A 46 11.10 0.71 12.13
C PRO A 46 11.17 1.93 11.23
N ASP A 47 12.21 2.01 10.40
CA ASP A 47 12.41 3.13 9.46
C ASP A 47 11.24 3.32 8.47
N HIS A 48 10.47 2.27 8.18
CA HIS A 48 9.29 2.35 7.33
C HIS A 48 8.07 2.97 8.02
N VAL A 49 8.07 3.12 9.36
CA VAL A 49 6.95 3.71 10.11
C VAL A 49 7.22 5.20 10.33
N GLU A 50 6.45 6.07 9.68
CA GLU A 50 6.50 7.51 9.93
C GLU A 50 5.86 7.89 11.29
N GLY A 51 4.88 7.11 11.76
CA GLY A 51 4.27 7.27 13.07
C GLY A 51 2.83 6.77 13.14
N VAL A 52 2.03 7.40 14.00
CA VAL A 52 0.58 7.18 14.11
C VAL A 52 -0.19 8.48 13.99
N MET A 53 -1.44 8.38 13.56
CA MET A 53 -2.40 9.48 13.58
C MET A 53 -3.77 9.03 14.07
N ASP A 54 -4.53 9.94 14.66
CA ASP A 54 -5.92 9.66 15.05
C ASP A 54 -6.84 9.93 13.85
N LEU A 55 -7.47 8.87 13.33
CA LEU A 55 -8.54 8.97 12.36
C LEU A 55 -9.85 8.55 12.99
N ARG A 56 -10.77 9.50 13.12
CA ARG A 56 -12.12 9.27 13.66
C ARG A 56 -12.09 8.60 15.06
N GLY A 57 -11.08 8.89 15.88
CA GLY A 57 -10.92 8.27 17.20
C GLY A 57 -10.33 6.86 17.17
N ARG A 58 -9.75 6.43 16.04
CA ARG A 58 -8.96 5.20 15.91
C ARG A 58 -7.50 5.57 15.66
N THR A 59 -6.59 4.86 16.32
CA THR A 59 -5.16 5.00 16.07
C THR A 59 -4.82 4.30 14.76
N THR A 60 -4.37 5.07 13.77
CA THR A 60 -3.93 4.55 12.48
C THR A 60 -2.42 4.67 12.37
N THR A 61 -1.74 3.56 12.09
CA THR A 61 -0.29 3.51 11.88
C THR A 61 0.04 3.93 10.46
N ILE A 62 0.92 4.92 10.32
CA ILE A 62 1.29 5.50 9.03
C ILE A 62 2.66 5.00 8.64
N VAL A 63 2.68 4.28 7.52
CA VAL A 63 3.84 3.65 6.93
C VAL A 63 4.21 4.40 5.66
N ASP A 64 5.50 4.56 5.41
CA ASP A 64 6.04 5.10 4.18
C ASP A 64 6.36 3.93 3.21
N PRO A 65 5.54 3.71 2.18
CA PRO A 65 5.79 2.65 1.20
C PRO A 65 7.07 2.88 0.39
N LYS A 66 7.59 4.12 0.31
CA LYS A 66 8.87 4.37 -0.37
C LYS A 66 10.01 3.66 0.34
N THR A 67 9.99 3.66 1.68
CA THR A 67 10.96 2.92 2.48
C THR A 67 10.82 1.40 2.33
N LEU A 68 9.58 0.89 2.19
CA LEU A 68 9.35 -0.54 1.92
C LEU A 68 9.85 -0.97 0.54
N PHE A 69 9.71 -0.12 -0.48
CA PHE A 69 10.11 -0.40 -1.86
C PHE A 69 11.51 0.11 -2.21
N ASP A 70 12.32 0.53 -1.23
CA ASP A 70 13.68 1.09 -1.40
C ASP A 70 13.72 2.26 -2.42
N ILE A 71 12.68 3.11 -2.39
CA ILE A 71 12.53 4.29 -3.25
C ILE A 71 13.16 5.50 -2.55
N ASP A 72 14.38 5.84 -2.94
CA ASP A 72 15.17 6.97 -2.41
C ASP A 72 14.73 8.35 -2.94
N GLU A 73 13.46 8.49 -3.35
CA GLU A 73 12.93 9.71 -3.97
C GLU A 73 12.13 10.55 -2.99
N ALA A 74 12.52 11.82 -2.86
CA ALA A 74 11.76 12.80 -2.10
C ALA A 74 10.51 13.20 -2.90
N GLY A 75 9.35 13.07 -2.26
CA GLY A 75 8.07 13.45 -2.83
C GLY A 75 7.18 14.19 -1.84
N PRO A 76 6.13 14.85 -2.34
CA PRO A 76 5.15 15.54 -1.51
C PRO A 76 4.31 14.55 -0.70
N ARG A 77 4.61 14.36 0.58
CA ARG A 77 3.80 13.54 1.51
C ARG A 77 2.46 14.19 1.88
N GLU A 78 1.56 14.31 0.90
CA GLU A 78 0.32 15.08 1.01
C GLU A 78 -0.92 14.21 1.24
N ARG A 79 -0.87 12.91 0.93
CA ARG A 79 -2.01 12.01 1.11
C ARG A 79 -1.66 10.70 1.80
N ILE A 80 -2.65 10.16 2.48
CA ILE A 80 -2.56 8.89 3.19
C ILE A 80 -3.71 8.01 2.70
N VAL A 81 -3.37 6.82 2.20
CA VAL A 81 -4.31 5.77 1.84
C VAL A 81 -4.49 4.88 3.07
N VAL A 82 -5.68 4.87 3.64
CA VAL A 82 -6.02 4.08 4.84
C VAL A 82 -6.61 2.76 4.37
N PHE A 83 -6.10 1.66 4.91
CA PHE A 83 -6.57 0.33 4.60
C PHE A 83 -7.56 -0.17 5.65
N ASP A 84 -8.44 -1.07 5.23
CA ASP A 84 -9.44 -1.67 6.09
C ASP A 84 -8.80 -2.67 7.06
N ASP A 85 -9.21 -2.63 8.33
CA ASP A 85 -8.68 -3.51 9.40
C ASP A 85 -9.25 -4.95 9.35
N ASP A 86 -10.30 -5.21 8.58
CA ASP A 86 -10.81 -6.57 8.33
C ASP A 86 -10.00 -7.27 7.23
N GLU A 87 -9.36 -6.49 6.34
CA GLU A 87 -8.54 -6.98 5.22
C GLU A 87 -7.03 -7.04 5.55
N ILE A 88 -6.60 -6.41 6.66
CA ILE A 88 -5.21 -6.44 7.16
C ILE A 88 -5.24 -6.94 8.61
N ASP A 89 -4.64 -8.12 8.87
CA ASP A 89 -4.67 -8.88 10.13
C ASP A 89 -4.41 -8.07 11.44
N GLU A 90 -4.71 -8.72 12.58
CA GLU A 90 -5.02 -8.28 13.96
C GLU A 90 -4.22 -7.13 14.66
N GLY A 91 -3.40 -6.34 13.97
CA GLY A 91 -2.54 -5.27 14.51
C GLY A 91 -3.07 -3.82 14.44
N GLY A 92 -4.25 -3.59 13.85
CA GLY A 92 -4.91 -2.27 13.77
C GLY A 92 -4.86 -1.59 12.41
N THR A 93 -5.54 -0.45 12.27
CA THR A 93 -5.66 0.27 10.98
C THR A 93 -4.30 0.79 10.51
N VAL A 94 -3.90 0.41 9.30
CA VAL A 94 -2.67 0.89 8.66
C VAL A 94 -2.99 1.89 7.56
N GLY A 95 -2.13 2.89 7.37
CA GLY A 95 -2.21 3.81 6.25
C GLY A 95 -0.85 3.97 5.57
N TRP A 96 -0.86 4.08 4.24
CA TRP A 96 0.32 4.39 3.46
C TRP A 96 0.39 5.86 3.10
N MET A 97 1.52 6.48 3.39
CA MET A 97 1.84 7.83 2.95
C MET A 97 2.24 7.83 1.48
N VAL A 98 1.39 8.40 0.63
CA VAL A 98 1.61 8.47 -0.81
C VAL A 98 1.80 9.92 -1.25
N ASP A 99 2.45 10.11 -2.40
CA ASP A 99 2.73 11.45 -2.86
C ASP A 99 1.48 12.12 -3.45
N GLU A 100 0.80 11.41 -4.35
CA GLU A 100 -0.47 11.84 -4.92
C GLU A 100 -1.31 10.62 -5.32
N VAL A 101 -2.64 10.73 -5.20
CA VAL A 101 -3.56 9.73 -5.77
C VAL A 101 -4.13 10.24 -7.09
N PHE A 102 -4.01 9.44 -8.14
CA PHE A 102 -4.42 9.83 -9.48
C PHE A 102 -5.89 9.52 -9.76
N GLN A 103 -6.22 8.24 -9.97
CA GLN A 103 -7.54 7.80 -10.41
C GLN A 103 -7.77 6.31 -10.10
N VAL A 104 -9.02 5.87 -10.19
CA VAL A 104 -9.38 4.46 -10.13
C VAL A 104 -9.54 3.92 -11.54
N ARG A 105 -8.94 2.77 -11.82
CA ARG A 105 -9.02 2.10 -13.12
C ARG A 105 -9.39 0.63 -12.95
N ASP A 106 -10.16 0.11 -13.90
CA ASP A 106 -10.39 -1.32 -14.06
C ASP A 106 -9.18 -1.94 -14.80
N VAL A 107 -8.48 -2.86 -14.14
CA VAL A 107 -7.36 -3.61 -14.69
C VAL A 107 -7.79 -5.04 -14.96
N SER A 108 -7.67 -5.44 -16.23
CA SER A 108 -7.90 -6.82 -16.61
C SER A 108 -6.66 -7.64 -16.26
N PRO A 109 -6.82 -8.90 -15.84
CA PRO A 109 -5.69 -9.77 -15.50
C PRO A 109 -4.80 -10.09 -16.70
N GLU A 110 -5.30 -9.93 -17.93
CA GLU A 110 -4.51 -10.01 -19.16
C GLU A 110 -3.52 -8.83 -19.35
N ASP A 111 -3.79 -7.68 -18.72
CA ASP A 111 -2.93 -6.50 -18.76
C ASP A 111 -1.82 -6.53 -17.69
N VAL A 112 -1.87 -7.51 -16.78
CA VAL A 112 -0.92 -7.69 -15.68
C VAL A 112 0.23 -8.60 -16.15
N ASP A 113 1.42 -8.03 -16.30
CA ASP A 113 2.64 -8.79 -16.52
C ASP A 113 3.23 -9.22 -15.16
N GLN A 114 3.08 -10.51 -14.85
CA GLN A 114 3.66 -11.14 -13.65
C GLN A 114 5.06 -11.74 -13.93
N SER A 115 5.54 -11.70 -15.17
CA SER A 115 6.79 -12.36 -15.57
C SER A 115 8.04 -11.55 -15.18
N THR A 116 7.85 -10.27 -14.84
CA THR A 116 8.92 -9.30 -14.58
C THR A 116 9.14 -9.06 -13.09
N THR A 117 8.32 -9.64 -12.22
CA THR A 117 8.42 -9.45 -10.77
C THR A 117 9.68 -10.14 -10.24
N VAL A 118 10.68 -9.32 -9.89
CA VAL A 118 11.74 -9.68 -8.94
C VAL A 118 11.05 -10.17 -7.67
N GLU A 119 11.58 -11.22 -7.04
CA GLU A 119 11.02 -11.92 -5.87
C GLU A 119 10.94 -11.04 -4.61
N ASP A 120 10.29 -9.88 -4.69
CA ASP A 120 10.09 -8.89 -3.63
C ASP A 120 8.68 -9.05 -3.03
N GLU A 121 8.66 -9.30 -1.73
CA GLU A 121 7.45 -9.47 -0.90
C GLU A 121 6.72 -8.12 -0.81
N GLY A 122 5.71 -7.93 -1.68
CA GLY A 122 4.88 -6.71 -1.73
C GLY A 122 4.51 -6.24 -3.13
N VAL A 123 5.13 -6.79 -4.18
CA VAL A 123 4.81 -6.47 -5.58
C VAL A 123 4.02 -7.62 -6.22
N ARG A 124 2.78 -7.35 -6.62
CA ARG A 124 1.89 -8.33 -7.26
C ARG A 124 2.17 -8.51 -8.76
N GLY A 125 2.71 -7.47 -9.40
CA GLY A 125 3.01 -7.48 -10.85
C GLY A 125 3.15 -6.09 -11.44
N ILE A 126 3.32 -6.00 -12.75
CA ILE A 126 3.37 -4.72 -13.47
C ILE A 126 2.19 -4.65 -14.44
N VAL A 127 1.35 -3.63 -14.28
CA VAL A 127 0.25 -3.32 -15.19
C VAL A 127 0.77 -2.42 -16.30
N LYS A 128 0.55 -2.83 -17.55
CA LYS A 128 0.91 -2.01 -18.71
C LYS A 128 -0.25 -1.10 -19.11
N SER A 129 -0.06 0.22 -19.03
CA SER A 129 -1.10 1.20 -19.36
C SER A 129 -0.63 2.19 -20.42
N ASP A 130 -1.18 2.14 -21.65
CA ASP A 130 -1.09 3.23 -22.66
C ASP A 130 0.30 3.91 -22.82
N ASP A 131 1.40 3.14 -22.73
CA ASP A 131 2.83 3.56 -22.80
C ASP A 131 3.55 3.83 -21.47
N ARG A 132 2.92 3.61 -20.31
CA ARG A 132 3.54 3.64 -18.98
C ARG A 132 3.46 2.29 -18.27
N PHE A 133 4.42 2.04 -17.39
CA PHE A 133 4.40 0.90 -16.48
C PHE A 133 3.83 1.36 -15.13
N VAL A 134 2.86 0.64 -14.61
CA VAL A 134 2.28 0.87 -13.29
C VAL A 134 2.56 -0.35 -12.45
N VAL A 135 3.23 -0.18 -11.31
CA VAL A 135 3.60 -1.31 -10.44
C VAL A 135 2.42 -1.62 -9.52
N TRP A 136 1.89 -2.85 -9.63
CA TRP A 136 0.84 -3.32 -8.72
C TRP A 136 1.48 -3.78 -7.42
N VAL A 137 1.15 -3.09 -6.34
CA VAL A 137 1.57 -3.40 -4.97
C VAL A 137 0.40 -3.87 -4.11
N SER A 138 0.68 -4.73 -3.15
CA SER A 138 -0.30 -5.21 -2.18
C SER A 138 0.10 -4.75 -0.78
N PRO A 139 -0.86 -4.30 0.06
CA PRO A 139 -0.59 -4.01 1.47
C PRO A 139 -0.55 -5.28 2.33
N ASP A 140 -0.73 -6.46 1.71
CA ASP A 140 -0.48 -7.79 2.27
C ASP A 140 1.04 -7.96 2.51
N VAL A 141 1.52 -7.23 3.50
CA VAL A 141 2.87 -7.34 4.08
C VAL A 141 2.69 -7.93 5.47
N ASP A 142 2.11 -9.13 5.50
CA ASP A 142 1.90 -9.96 6.70
C ASP A 142 3.22 -10.11 7.47
N GLU A 143 4.35 -10.26 6.77
CA GLU A 143 5.64 -10.52 7.42
C GLU A 143 6.47 -9.25 7.71
N ALA A 144 6.22 -8.13 7.00
CA ALA A 144 7.06 -6.92 7.15
C ALA A 144 6.56 -5.95 8.23
N ILE A 145 5.26 -5.94 8.55
CA ILE A 145 4.67 -5.04 9.55
C ILE A 145 4.38 -5.78 10.87
N ALA A 146 3.90 -7.04 10.82
CA ALA A 146 3.56 -7.80 12.02
C ALA A 146 4.79 -8.23 12.83
N GLY A 147 5.94 -8.44 12.17
CA GLY A 147 7.17 -8.89 12.83
C GLY A 147 7.76 -7.94 13.87
N ASP A 148 7.30 -6.68 13.95
CA ASP A 148 7.87 -5.65 14.85
C ASP A 148 6.84 -5.00 15.80
N LEU A 149 5.53 -5.14 15.53
CA LEU A 149 4.48 -4.55 16.38
C LEU A 149 4.06 -5.44 17.56
N ASP A 150 4.42 -6.73 17.56
CA ASP A 150 4.19 -7.67 18.68
C ASP A 150 4.87 -7.26 20.01
N ASP A 151 5.74 -6.23 20.03
CA ASP A 151 6.34 -5.70 21.27
C ASP A 151 5.55 -4.54 21.91
N VAL A 152 4.47 -4.06 21.27
CA VAL A 152 3.64 -2.95 21.77
C VAL A 152 2.40 -3.46 22.55
N GLU A 153 2.45 -4.67 23.12
CA GLU A 153 1.53 -5.10 24.21
C GLU A 153 2.29 -5.39 25.52
N ALA A 154 3.06 -4.41 26.01
CA ALA A 154 3.59 -4.45 27.38
C ALA A 154 3.68 -3.07 28.04
N ALA A 155 2.63 -2.26 27.91
CA ALA A 155 2.41 -1.16 28.84
C ALA A 155 0.91 -0.92 28.99
N GLU A 156 0.25 -1.70 29.85
CA GLU A 156 -0.74 -1.25 30.85
C GLU A 156 -1.45 -2.48 31.46
N ALA A 157 -0.89 -3.07 32.52
CA ALA A 157 -1.60 -3.70 33.64
C ALA A 157 -0.66 -4.05 34.81
#